data_AF-A0A4Q4XQ29-F1
#
_entry.id   AF-A0A4Q4XQ29-F1
#
_cell.length_a   1.000
_cell.length_b   1.000
_cell.length_c   1.000
_cell.angle_alpha   90.00
_cell.angle_beta   90.00
_cell.angle_gamma   90.00
#
_symmetry.space_group_name_H-M   'P 1'
#
loop_
_entity.id
_entity.type
_entity.pdbx_description
1 polymer ?
#
loop_
_entity_poly.entity_id
_entity_poly.type
_entity_poly.pdbx_seq_one_letter_code
_entity_poly.pdbx_strand_id
1 'polypeptide(L)'
;MALSATQPPPGTAVFSKVNNGNGAVEAQKKQENPPQVQVMGRAKDGRNLKIRTYPQFASLEEREYRKQHLAAAFRVFADRGYDEGVAGHISVRDRILTDHFWLNPLSMHFSLIKVSGLILVDEDGLAVEGDEPINTAATRLRFYGCHAVYDSFSVVVVDRAEGERIAAALGPANEALILQNHGLLTAGRSVDEAAFWLISLERTRQTQLLADAAAAAGYEEKYISDEEAAYGVQEVGVPGKGWLAFQPYYDEQMAKTRGAFLC
;
A
#
# COMPACT_ATOMS: atom_id res chain seq x y z
N MET A 1 12.33 -20.04 18.93
CA MET A 1 13.14 -19.39 19.99
C MET A 1 12.33 -18.20 20.50
N ALA A 2 12.11 -18.16 21.82
CA ALA A 2 11.41 -17.13 22.61
C ALA A 2 12.14 -15.76 22.55
N LEU A 3 11.66 -14.56 22.95
CA LEU A 3 10.51 -14.03 23.71
C LEU A 3 10.56 -12.47 23.62
N SER A 4 9.44 -11.81 23.96
CA SER A 4 9.26 -10.52 24.67
C SER A 4 9.78 -9.14 24.17
N ALA A 5 8.83 -8.19 24.24
CA ALA A 5 8.81 -6.72 24.15
C ALA A 5 10.10 -5.90 23.94
N THR A 6 10.07 -5.04 22.91
CA THR A 6 10.72 -3.71 22.88
C THR A 6 9.89 -2.73 22.03
N GLN A 7 9.98 -1.44 22.36
CA GLN A 7 9.28 -0.28 21.78
C GLN A 7 9.20 -0.23 20.23
N PRO A 8 8.21 0.48 19.65
CA PRO A 8 8.17 0.69 18.20
C PRO A 8 9.44 1.42 17.73
N PRO A 9 10.03 1.06 16.57
CA PRO A 9 11.21 1.76 16.07
C PRO A 9 10.85 3.20 15.68
N PRO A 10 11.74 4.19 15.90
CA PRO A 10 11.52 5.56 15.45
C PRO A 10 11.60 5.64 13.92
N GLY A 11 11.00 6.71 13.37
CA GLY A 11 10.73 6.89 11.94
C GLY A 11 11.92 6.78 10.99
N THR A 12 11.59 6.65 9.70
CA THR A 12 12.46 6.37 8.56
C THR A 12 13.73 7.24 8.51
N ALA A 13 14.91 6.60 8.52
CA ALA A 13 16.21 7.28 8.43
C ALA A 13 16.60 7.64 6.98
N VAL A 14 17.33 8.75 6.81
CA VAL A 14 17.99 9.15 5.55
C VAL A 14 19.46 9.49 5.81
N PHE A 15 20.39 8.85 5.10
CA PHE A 15 21.83 9.04 5.29
C PHE A 15 22.37 10.27 4.57
N SER A 16 23.22 11.02 5.25
CA SER A 16 24.13 12.01 4.64
C SER A 16 25.55 11.80 5.15
N LYS A 17 26.53 11.77 4.23
CA LYS A 17 27.96 11.81 4.57
C LYS A 17 28.31 13.19 5.11
N VAL A 18 28.89 13.28 6.30
CA VAL A 18 29.55 14.50 6.78
C VAL A 18 31.05 14.25 6.78
N ASN A 19 31.79 15.14 6.12
CA ASN A 19 33.25 15.16 6.09
C ASN A 19 33.76 16.03 7.25
N ASN A 20 34.73 15.53 8.02
CA ASN A 20 35.31 16.24 9.17
C ASN A 20 36.25 17.37 8.71
N GLY A 21 35.97 18.59 9.18
CA GLY A 21 36.88 19.74 9.09
C GLY A 21 36.54 20.79 10.15
N ASN A 22 37.44 20.97 11.11
CA ASN A 22 37.34 21.91 12.23
C ASN A 22 37.25 23.37 11.77
N GLY A 23 36.32 24.13 12.37
CA GLY A 23 36.28 25.59 12.32
C GLY A 23 35.08 26.14 13.08
N ALA A 24 35.32 26.64 14.28
CA ALA A 24 34.30 27.33 15.08
C ALA A 24 33.98 28.70 14.48
N VAL A 25 32.72 28.95 14.12
CA VAL A 25 32.11 30.29 14.08
C VAL A 25 30.65 30.15 14.53
N GLU A 26 30.27 31.03 15.44
CA GLU A 26 29.01 31.10 16.16
C GLU A 26 27.77 31.32 15.28
N ALA A 27 26.64 30.97 15.88
CA ALA A 27 25.30 30.86 15.35
C ALA A 27 24.75 32.11 14.64
N GLN A 28 24.30 31.90 13.39
CA GLN A 28 22.99 32.36 12.93
C GLN A 28 22.38 31.28 12.02
N LYS A 29 21.65 30.32 12.60
CA LYS A 29 20.79 29.43 11.80
C LYS A 29 19.54 30.19 11.41
N LYS A 30 19.60 30.84 10.25
CA LYS A 30 18.40 31.17 9.48
C LYS A 30 17.70 29.84 9.24
N GLN A 31 16.52 29.66 9.83
CA GLN A 31 15.69 28.48 9.63
C GLN A 31 15.13 28.58 8.21
N GLU A 32 15.96 28.22 7.24
CA GLU A 32 15.53 28.05 5.86
C GLU A 32 14.66 26.80 5.84
N ASN A 33 13.35 27.01 5.83
CA ASN A 33 12.39 25.94 5.59
C ASN A 33 12.89 25.13 4.38
N PRO A 34 12.95 23.79 4.48
CA PRO A 34 13.42 22.97 3.38
C PRO A 34 12.60 23.30 2.12
N PRO A 35 13.24 23.32 0.93
CA PRO A 35 12.56 23.66 -0.31
C PRO A 35 11.34 22.76 -0.49
N GLN A 36 10.18 23.39 -0.42
CA GLN A 36 8.88 22.76 -0.53
C GLN A 36 8.79 22.01 -1.87
N VAL A 37 8.61 20.70 -1.85
CA VAL A 37 8.09 19.98 -3.03
C VAL A 37 6.57 20.18 -3.04
N GLN A 38 6.15 21.43 -3.25
CA GLN A 38 4.75 21.74 -3.51
C GLN A 38 4.47 21.47 -4.99
N VAL A 39 3.48 20.64 -5.27
CA VAL A 39 2.90 20.56 -6.62
C VAL A 39 2.31 21.94 -6.91
N MET A 40 3.03 22.76 -7.66
CA MET A 40 2.57 24.09 -8.04
C MET A 40 1.36 23.93 -8.96
N GLY A 41 0.17 24.11 -8.41
CA GLY A 41 -1.09 24.06 -9.15
C GLY A 41 -1.38 25.32 -9.99
N ARG A 42 -0.40 26.21 -10.18
CA ARG A 42 -0.55 27.47 -10.91
C ARG A 42 0.61 27.68 -11.88
N ALA A 43 0.27 27.99 -13.12
CA ALA A 43 1.23 28.43 -14.12
C ALA A 43 1.64 29.89 -13.87
N LYS A 44 2.79 30.29 -14.40
CA LYS A 44 3.30 31.68 -14.31
C LYS A 44 2.35 32.72 -14.91
N ASP A 45 1.48 32.30 -15.82
CA ASP A 45 0.44 33.12 -16.44
C ASP A 45 -0.88 33.19 -15.64
N GLY A 46 -0.90 32.64 -14.42
CA GLY A 46 -2.06 32.66 -13.53
C GLY A 46 -3.09 31.56 -13.79
N ARG A 47 -2.90 30.71 -14.82
CA ARG A 47 -3.80 29.57 -15.05
C ARG A 47 -3.63 28.51 -13.96
N ASN A 48 -4.73 27.93 -13.52
CA ASN A 48 -4.68 26.74 -12.66
C ASN A 48 -4.27 25.53 -13.51
N LEU A 49 -3.25 24.81 -13.04
CA LEU A 49 -2.79 23.57 -13.64
C LEU A 49 -3.69 22.42 -13.16
N LYS A 50 -4.11 21.57 -14.10
CA LYS A 50 -4.96 20.41 -13.81
C LYS A 50 -4.12 19.32 -13.13
N ILE A 51 -4.40 19.09 -11.85
CA ILE A 51 -3.88 17.94 -11.10
C ILE A 51 -4.88 16.79 -11.26
N ARG A 52 -4.39 15.57 -11.49
CA ARG A 52 -5.26 14.39 -11.56
C ARG A 52 -5.90 14.16 -10.18
N THR A 53 -7.17 13.78 -10.17
CA THR A 53 -7.91 13.42 -8.95
C THR A 53 -8.72 12.16 -9.22
N TYR A 54 -9.08 11.44 -8.15
CA TYR A 54 -9.98 10.30 -8.26
C TYR A 54 -11.24 10.71 -9.05
N PRO A 55 -11.62 10.00 -10.14
CA PRO A 55 -12.75 10.41 -10.97
C PRO A 55 -14.09 10.27 -10.22
N GLN A 56 -15.08 11.05 -10.64
CA GLN A 56 -16.46 10.91 -10.15
C GLN A 56 -17.26 10.11 -11.19
N PHE A 57 -18.04 9.13 -10.72
CA PHE A 57 -18.71 8.16 -11.60
C PHE A 57 -20.22 8.13 -11.38
N ALA A 58 -20.97 7.82 -12.43
CA ALA A 58 -22.31 7.24 -12.30
C ALA A 58 -22.16 5.71 -12.10
N SER A 59 -22.68 5.17 -11.00
CA SER A 59 -22.38 3.86 -10.37
C SER A 59 -21.72 2.73 -11.19
N LEU A 60 -22.23 2.36 -12.38
CA LEU A 60 -21.70 1.25 -13.19
C LEU A 60 -20.28 1.50 -13.70
N GLU A 61 -19.97 2.74 -14.07
CA GLU A 61 -18.64 3.11 -14.59
C GLU A 61 -17.56 2.93 -13.50
N GLU A 62 -17.93 3.11 -12.24
CA GLU A 62 -17.01 2.93 -11.11
C GLU A 62 -16.64 1.46 -10.90
N ARG A 63 -17.57 0.53 -11.15
CA ARG A 63 -17.27 -0.91 -11.07
C ARG A 63 -16.17 -1.28 -12.07
N GLU A 64 -16.35 -0.86 -13.32
CA GLU A 64 -15.38 -1.14 -14.38
C GLU A 64 -14.03 -0.48 -14.08
N TYR A 65 -14.03 0.79 -13.66
CA TYR A 65 -12.82 1.49 -13.24
C TYR A 65 -12.05 0.73 -12.15
N ARG A 66 -12.75 0.28 -11.10
CA ARG A 66 -12.15 -0.50 -10.00
C ARG A 66 -11.53 -1.81 -10.49
N LYS A 67 -12.20 -2.53 -11.41
CA LYS A 67 -11.68 -3.76 -12.01
C LYS A 67 -10.41 -3.52 -12.84
N GLN A 68 -10.42 -2.47 -13.67
CA GLN A 68 -9.26 -2.08 -14.47
C GLN A 68 -8.06 -1.72 -13.61
N HIS A 69 -8.28 -0.94 -12.56
CA HIS A 69 -7.24 -0.54 -11.61
C HIS A 69 -6.76 -1.71 -10.74
N LEU A 70 -7.64 -2.67 -10.41
CA LEU A 70 -7.26 -3.93 -9.76
C LEU A 70 -6.34 -4.76 -10.66
N ALA A 71 -6.71 -4.97 -11.92
CA ALA A 71 -5.87 -5.70 -12.87
C ALA A 71 -4.51 -4.99 -13.06
N ALA A 72 -4.49 -3.66 -13.14
CA ALA A 72 -3.26 -2.88 -13.21
C ALA A 72 -2.39 -3.06 -11.96
N ALA A 73 -2.97 -3.08 -10.76
CA ALA A 73 -2.23 -3.29 -9.51
C ALA A 73 -1.47 -4.62 -9.50
N PHE A 74 -2.10 -5.70 -9.97
CA PHE A 74 -1.40 -6.98 -10.16
C PHE A 74 -0.24 -6.87 -11.14
N ARG A 75 -0.44 -6.22 -12.30
CA ARG A 75 0.65 -6.02 -13.28
C ARG A 75 1.81 -5.22 -12.68
N VAL A 76 1.53 -4.18 -11.92
CA VAL A 76 2.53 -3.37 -11.20
C VAL A 76 3.29 -4.21 -10.16
N PHE A 77 2.59 -5.07 -9.42
CA PHE A 77 3.23 -5.92 -8.40
C PHE A 77 4.11 -6.99 -9.04
N ALA A 78 3.69 -7.58 -10.16
CA ALA A 78 4.50 -8.53 -10.92
C ALA A 78 5.77 -7.88 -11.49
N ASP A 79 5.67 -6.69 -12.06
CA ASP A 79 6.82 -5.93 -12.59
C ASP A 79 7.83 -5.54 -11.50
N ARG A 80 7.40 -5.53 -10.24
CA ARG A 80 8.22 -5.24 -9.06
C ARG A 80 8.72 -6.50 -8.33
N GLY A 81 8.29 -7.68 -8.75
CA GLY A 81 8.64 -8.96 -8.12
C GLY A 81 8.04 -9.13 -6.72
N TYR A 82 6.83 -8.62 -6.50
CA TYR A 82 6.10 -8.80 -5.22
C TYR A 82 5.22 -10.06 -5.20
N ASP A 83 5.14 -10.79 -6.31
CA ASP A 83 4.43 -12.06 -6.43
C ASP A 83 5.27 -13.22 -5.88
N GLU A 84 4.62 -14.15 -5.17
CA GLU A 84 5.27 -15.31 -4.57
C GLU A 84 4.45 -16.58 -4.83
N GLY A 85 4.72 -17.25 -5.96
CA GLY A 85 4.05 -18.50 -6.32
C GLY A 85 2.53 -18.35 -6.37
N VAL A 86 1.83 -19.05 -5.47
CA VAL A 86 0.35 -19.00 -5.36
C VAL A 86 -0.13 -18.07 -4.23
N ALA A 87 0.79 -17.47 -3.48
CA ALA A 87 0.50 -16.56 -2.39
C ALA A 87 0.22 -15.15 -2.91
N GLY A 88 -0.46 -14.37 -2.08
CA GLY A 88 -0.84 -13.00 -2.39
C GLY A 88 -2.18 -12.89 -3.10
N HIS A 89 -2.93 -11.87 -2.70
CA HIS A 89 -4.17 -11.46 -3.33
C HIS A 89 -4.34 -9.95 -3.17
N ILE A 90 -5.10 -9.35 -4.08
CA ILE A 90 -5.59 -7.98 -3.96
C ILE A 90 -7.08 -8.07 -4.19
N SER A 91 -7.87 -7.44 -3.31
CA SER A 91 -9.32 -7.41 -3.42
C SER A 91 -9.85 -5.99 -3.51
N VAL A 92 -10.96 -5.82 -4.23
CA VAL A 92 -11.71 -4.56 -4.24
C VAL A 92 -13.19 -4.83 -4.06
N ARG A 93 -13.83 -4.07 -3.18
CA ARG A 93 -15.28 -4.14 -2.97
C ARG A 93 -16.01 -3.74 -4.24
N ASP A 94 -16.99 -4.53 -4.63
CA ASP A 94 -17.85 -4.22 -5.75
C ASP A 94 -18.74 -3.00 -5.47
N ARG A 95 -19.00 -2.19 -6.50
CA ARG A 95 -19.75 -0.94 -6.33
C ARG A 95 -21.27 -1.12 -6.28
N ILE A 96 -21.79 -2.18 -6.92
CA ILE A 96 -23.22 -2.46 -7.04
C ILE A 96 -23.65 -3.41 -5.92
N LEU A 97 -22.96 -4.55 -5.82
CA LEU A 97 -23.14 -5.57 -4.79
C LEU A 97 -22.14 -5.27 -3.68
N THR A 98 -22.50 -4.37 -2.78
CA THR A 98 -21.54 -3.80 -1.80
C THR A 98 -21.00 -4.80 -0.78
N ASP A 99 -21.60 -5.98 -0.69
CA ASP A 99 -21.20 -7.16 0.08
C ASP A 99 -20.26 -8.11 -0.69
N HIS A 100 -19.99 -7.84 -1.98
CA HIS A 100 -19.14 -8.66 -2.84
C HIS A 100 -17.77 -8.03 -3.10
N PHE A 101 -16.81 -8.87 -3.48
CA PHE A 101 -15.42 -8.47 -3.74
C PHE A 101 -14.88 -9.08 -5.03
N TRP A 102 -14.12 -8.30 -5.79
CA TRP A 102 -13.36 -8.78 -6.95
C TRP A 102 -11.95 -9.17 -6.51
N LEU A 103 -11.47 -10.34 -6.94
CA LEU A 103 -10.14 -10.87 -6.64
C LEU A 103 -9.49 -11.54 -7.86
N ASN A 104 -8.21 -11.88 -7.74
CA ASN A 104 -7.50 -12.71 -8.71
C ASN A 104 -7.91 -14.20 -8.59
N PRO A 105 -7.90 -14.94 -9.71
CA PRO A 105 -8.00 -16.39 -9.69
C PRO A 105 -6.75 -17.02 -9.08
N LEU A 106 -6.93 -18.22 -8.51
CA LEU A 106 -5.88 -19.02 -7.90
C LEU A 106 -4.86 -19.43 -8.95
N SER A 107 -3.58 -19.41 -8.56
CA SER A 107 -2.47 -19.91 -9.39
C SER A 107 -2.27 -19.21 -10.74
N MET A 108 -2.93 -18.08 -10.97
CA MET A 108 -2.62 -17.20 -12.10
C MET A 108 -1.53 -16.21 -11.70
N HIS A 109 -0.43 -16.20 -12.45
CA HIS A 109 0.65 -15.25 -12.23
C HIS A 109 0.16 -13.81 -12.37
N PHE A 110 0.58 -12.91 -11.48
CA PHE A 110 0.11 -11.52 -11.44
C PHE A 110 0.32 -10.77 -12.77
N SER A 111 1.39 -11.09 -13.49
CA SER A 111 1.68 -10.53 -14.81
C SER A 111 0.70 -10.95 -15.91
N LEU A 112 -0.22 -11.89 -15.65
CA LEU A 112 -1.23 -12.38 -16.62
C LEU A 112 -2.65 -11.93 -16.28
N ILE A 113 -2.86 -11.33 -15.11
CA ILE A 113 -4.20 -10.93 -14.62
C ILE A 113 -4.84 -9.92 -15.58
N LYS A 114 -6.12 -10.15 -15.88
CA LYS A 114 -6.94 -9.34 -16.78
C LYS A 114 -8.27 -9.01 -16.12
N VAL A 115 -8.91 -7.93 -16.56
CA VAL A 115 -10.27 -7.56 -16.11
C VAL A 115 -11.28 -8.68 -16.33
N SER A 116 -11.20 -9.37 -17.47
CA SER A 116 -12.07 -10.49 -17.83
C SER A 116 -11.81 -11.76 -17.01
N GLY A 117 -10.63 -11.88 -16.39
CA GLY A 117 -10.25 -13.02 -15.55
C GLY A 117 -10.44 -12.79 -14.05
N LEU A 118 -10.95 -11.63 -13.62
CA LEU A 118 -11.24 -11.37 -12.20
C LEU A 118 -12.48 -12.15 -11.77
N ILE A 119 -12.45 -12.63 -10.52
CA ILE A 119 -13.53 -13.43 -9.93
C ILE A 119 -14.28 -12.55 -8.93
N LEU A 120 -15.61 -12.52 -9.03
CA LEU A 120 -16.48 -11.88 -8.04
C LEU A 120 -16.89 -12.92 -7.00
N VAL A 121 -16.77 -12.57 -5.74
CA VAL A 121 -17.16 -13.44 -4.62
C VAL A 121 -18.11 -12.75 -3.68
N ASP A 122 -18.99 -13.53 -3.05
CA ASP A 122 -19.86 -13.06 -1.97
C ASP A 122 -19.13 -13.00 -0.62
N GLU A 123 -19.88 -12.70 0.45
CA GLU A 123 -19.38 -12.60 1.81
C GLU A 123 -18.86 -13.92 2.39
N ASP A 124 -19.35 -15.06 1.88
CA ASP A 124 -18.91 -16.39 2.28
C ASP A 124 -17.67 -16.84 1.49
N GLY A 125 -17.24 -16.02 0.52
CA GLY A 125 -16.10 -16.32 -0.33
C GLY A 125 -16.42 -17.30 -1.44
N LEU A 126 -17.69 -17.45 -1.79
CA LEU A 126 -18.15 -18.27 -2.91
C LEU A 126 -18.13 -17.44 -4.17
N ALA A 127 -17.65 -18.02 -5.27
CA ALA A 127 -17.62 -17.35 -6.56
C ALA A 127 -19.05 -17.16 -7.10
N VAL A 128 -19.40 -15.91 -7.39
CA VAL A 128 -20.67 -15.48 -7.99
C VAL A 128 -20.50 -15.17 -9.48
N GLU A 129 -19.32 -14.68 -9.88
CA GLU A 129 -18.94 -14.47 -11.28
C GLU A 129 -17.51 -14.98 -11.50
N GLY A 130 -17.31 -15.73 -12.59
CA GLY A 130 -16.05 -16.36 -12.97
C GLY A 130 -16.00 -17.86 -12.62
N ASP A 131 -15.25 -18.62 -13.42
CA ASP A 131 -15.25 -20.10 -13.38
C ASP A 131 -13.98 -20.70 -12.74
N GLU A 132 -13.04 -19.85 -12.31
CA GLU A 132 -11.76 -20.28 -11.74
C GLU A 132 -11.81 -20.30 -10.21
N PRO A 133 -11.11 -21.24 -9.56
CA PRO A 133 -10.99 -21.25 -8.12
C PRO A 133 -10.20 -20.02 -7.66
N ILE A 134 -10.39 -19.64 -6.40
CA ILE A 134 -9.67 -18.56 -5.73
C ILE A 134 -8.92 -19.12 -4.53
N ASN A 135 -7.87 -18.42 -4.11
CA ASN A 135 -7.14 -18.80 -2.91
C ASN A 135 -8.05 -18.60 -1.70
N THR A 136 -8.41 -19.65 -0.95
CA THR A 136 -9.28 -19.54 0.22
C THR A 136 -8.69 -18.69 1.35
N ALA A 137 -7.37 -18.49 1.39
CA ALA A 137 -6.75 -17.50 2.28
C ALA A 137 -7.12 -16.06 1.89
N ALA A 138 -7.50 -15.83 0.63
CA ALA A 138 -8.08 -14.58 0.14
C ALA A 138 -9.59 -14.45 0.41
N THR A 139 -10.29 -15.56 0.66
CA THR A 139 -11.76 -15.57 0.81
C THR A 139 -12.27 -15.38 2.22
N ARG A 140 -11.45 -15.65 3.25
CA ARG A 140 -11.87 -15.55 4.66
C ARG A 140 -11.23 -14.43 5.48
N LEU A 141 -10.40 -13.59 4.87
CA LEU A 141 -9.72 -12.47 5.54
C LEU A 141 -9.71 -11.27 4.59
N ARG A 142 -10.18 -10.08 4.98
CA ARG A 142 -9.55 -9.31 6.07
C ARG A 142 -10.47 -8.26 6.70
N PHE A 143 -11.74 -8.11 6.28
CA PHE A 143 -12.64 -7.06 6.80
C PHE A 143 -14.12 -7.47 6.71
N TYR A 144 -14.79 -7.62 7.88
CA TYR A 144 -16.05 -6.92 8.27
C TYR A 144 -17.07 -7.77 9.09
N GLY A 145 -17.36 -7.36 10.34
CA GLY A 145 -18.64 -7.58 11.06
C GLY A 145 -18.79 -8.75 12.08
N CYS A 146 -18.62 -8.45 13.38
CA CYS A 146 -19.50 -8.91 14.49
C CYS A 146 -19.31 -10.30 15.20
N HIS A 147 -18.35 -10.43 16.15
CA HIS A 147 -18.45 -10.77 17.62
C HIS A 147 -17.71 -12.02 18.20
N ALA A 148 -17.02 -11.79 19.34
CA ALA A 148 -16.67 -12.62 20.52
C ALA A 148 -15.46 -13.62 20.55
N VAL A 149 -14.92 -13.78 21.77
CA VAL A 149 -13.50 -14.00 22.20
C VAL A 149 -13.04 -15.46 22.36
N TYR A 150 -11.77 -15.78 22.02
CA TYR A 150 -10.79 -16.54 22.86
C TYR A 150 -9.35 -16.63 22.26
N ASP A 151 -8.34 -16.91 23.09
CA ASP A 151 -6.90 -16.83 22.85
C ASP A 151 -6.31 -18.05 22.10
N SER A 152 -5.58 -17.82 21.00
CA SER A 152 -4.46 -18.62 20.44
C SER A 152 -4.29 -18.46 18.92
N PHE A 153 -3.05 -18.62 18.45
CA PHE A 153 -2.57 -18.35 17.08
C PHE A 153 -2.37 -19.67 16.28
N SER A 154 -2.61 -19.67 14.96
CA SER A 154 -2.40 -20.82 14.04
C SER A 154 -1.66 -20.40 12.75
N VAL A 155 -0.74 -21.26 12.29
CA VAL A 155 0.22 -21.07 11.16
C VAL A 155 -0.43 -21.12 9.77
N VAL A 156 -1.70 -21.53 9.67
CA VAL A 156 -2.49 -21.42 8.44
C VAL A 156 -3.69 -20.55 8.74
N VAL A 157 -3.78 -19.41 8.06
CA VAL A 157 -4.81 -18.41 8.31
C VAL A 157 -6.11 -18.85 7.63
N VAL A 158 -6.92 -19.63 8.35
CA VAL A 158 -8.24 -20.14 7.88
C VAL A 158 -9.36 -19.78 8.86
N ASP A 159 -9.07 -19.04 9.92
CA ASP A 159 -10.01 -18.79 11.03
C ASP A 159 -10.51 -17.33 11.09
N ARG A 160 -11.83 -17.16 11.26
CA ARG A 160 -12.55 -15.87 11.30
C ARG A 160 -12.07 -14.98 12.46
N ALA A 161 -11.70 -15.58 13.58
CA ALA A 161 -11.19 -14.87 14.75
C ALA A 161 -9.86 -14.16 14.48
N GLU A 162 -9.02 -14.73 13.61
CA GLU A 162 -7.77 -14.10 13.19
C GLU A 162 -8.03 -12.85 12.36
N GLY A 163 -9.01 -12.90 11.44
CA GLY A 163 -9.49 -11.75 10.68
C GLY A 163 -9.95 -10.58 11.57
N GLU A 164 -10.64 -10.86 12.68
CA GLU A 164 -11.06 -9.83 13.64
C GLU A 164 -9.88 -9.17 14.36
N ARG A 165 -8.91 -9.97 14.83
CA ARG A 165 -7.70 -9.45 15.50
C ARG A 165 -6.91 -8.53 14.59
N ILE A 166 -6.77 -8.95 13.35
CA ILE A 166 -6.15 -8.22 12.28
C ILE A 166 -6.89 -6.89 12.00
N ALA A 167 -8.22 -6.93 11.92
CA ALA A 167 -9.01 -5.74 11.62
C ALA A 167 -8.96 -4.76 12.80
N ALA A 168 -8.96 -5.28 14.03
CA ALA A 168 -8.76 -4.49 15.24
C ALA A 168 -7.35 -3.87 15.30
N ALA A 169 -6.31 -4.63 14.90
CA ALA A 169 -4.95 -4.12 14.83
C ALA A 169 -4.78 -3.03 13.77
N LEU A 170 -5.45 -3.16 12.61
CA LEU A 170 -5.49 -2.09 11.63
C LEU A 170 -6.24 -0.88 12.20
N GLY A 171 -7.40 -1.12 12.80
CA GLY A 171 -8.25 -0.06 13.32
C GLY A 171 -8.71 0.92 12.25
N PRO A 172 -9.35 2.04 12.64
CA PRO A 172 -9.89 3.02 11.70
C PRO A 172 -8.83 4.00 11.16
N ALA A 173 -7.63 4.00 11.73
CA ALA A 173 -6.64 5.06 11.52
C ALA A 173 -5.40 4.60 10.72
N ASN A 174 -5.11 3.29 10.66
CA ASN A 174 -3.91 2.81 9.98
C ASN A 174 -4.23 2.34 8.56
N GLU A 175 -3.39 2.66 7.59
CA GLU A 175 -3.49 2.15 6.22
C GLU A 175 -2.62 0.91 5.97
N ALA A 176 -1.81 0.48 6.94
CA ALA A 176 -0.88 -0.62 6.79
C ALA A 176 -0.64 -1.43 8.08
N LEU A 177 -0.34 -2.71 7.90
CA LEU A 177 0.08 -3.64 8.94
C LEU A 177 1.31 -4.42 8.51
N ILE A 178 2.21 -4.63 9.48
CA ILE A 178 3.26 -5.64 9.39
C ILE A 178 2.75 -6.87 10.13
N LEU A 179 2.55 -7.96 9.39
CA LEU A 179 2.22 -9.25 9.96
C LEU A 179 3.50 -9.99 10.27
N GLN A 180 3.77 -10.14 11.56
CA GLN A 180 4.99 -10.77 12.04
C GLN A 180 5.15 -12.16 11.40
N ASN A 181 6.30 -12.38 10.76
CA ASN A 181 6.65 -13.64 10.06
C ASN A 181 5.74 -14.03 8.88
N HIS A 182 4.91 -13.11 8.38
CA HIS A 182 3.98 -13.39 7.27
C HIS A 182 4.10 -12.38 6.13
N GLY A 183 4.24 -11.08 6.42
CA GLY A 183 4.43 -10.07 5.38
C GLY A 183 3.67 -8.78 5.64
N LEU A 184 3.35 -8.06 4.56
CA LEU A 184 2.72 -6.75 4.62
C LEU A 184 1.24 -6.84 4.22
N LEU A 185 0.43 -5.98 4.82
CA LEU A 185 -0.94 -5.74 4.38
C LEU A 185 -1.21 -4.24 4.36
N THR A 186 -1.86 -3.76 3.32
CA THR A 186 -2.33 -2.38 3.22
C THR A 186 -3.81 -2.32 2.87
N ALA A 187 -4.45 -1.23 3.29
CA ALA A 187 -5.83 -0.90 2.98
C ALA A 187 -5.92 0.55 2.51
N GLY A 188 -6.95 0.86 1.74
CA GLY A 188 -7.17 2.19 1.20
C GLY A 188 -8.61 2.36 0.76
N ARG A 189 -8.98 3.60 0.42
CA ARG A 189 -10.31 3.92 -0.12
C ARG A 189 -10.42 3.56 -1.60
N SER A 190 -9.29 3.35 -2.26
CA SER A 190 -9.15 2.83 -3.62
C SER A 190 -8.05 1.77 -3.69
N VAL A 191 -8.07 0.94 -4.74
CA VAL A 191 -7.02 -0.06 -4.97
C VAL A 191 -5.67 0.60 -5.19
N ASP A 192 -5.65 1.69 -5.96
CA ASP A 192 -4.49 2.53 -6.24
C ASP A 192 -3.77 2.97 -4.97
N GLU A 193 -4.54 3.49 -4.03
CA GLU A 193 -4.05 3.96 -2.74
C GLU A 193 -3.42 2.81 -1.95
N ALA A 194 -4.15 1.71 -1.76
CA ALA A 194 -3.65 0.55 -1.03
C ALA A 194 -2.38 -0.04 -1.68
N ALA A 195 -2.37 -0.14 -3.00
CA ALA A 195 -1.23 -0.64 -3.77
C ALA A 195 -0.01 0.29 -3.62
N PHE A 196 -0.21 1.60 -3.68
CA PHE A 196 0.86 2.57 -3.49
C PHE A 196 1.43 2.55 -2.06
N TRP A 197 0.58 2.38 -1.04
CA TRP A 197 1.04 2.21 0.34
C TRP A 197 1.90 0.97 0.48
N LEU A 198 1.54 -0.15 -0.15
CA LEU A 198 2.36 -1.37 -0.10
C LEU A 198 3.71 -1.16 -0.79
N ILE A 199 3.72 -0.55 -1.98
CA ILE A 199 4.95 -0.21 -2.71
C ILE A 199 5.87 0.69 -1.88
N SER A 200 5.31 1.71 -1.25
CA SER A 200 6.06 2.68 -0.45
C SER A 200 6.57 2.05 0.85
N LEU A 201 5.76 1.22 1.49
CA LEU A 201 6.11 0.51 2.71
C LEU A 201 7.25 -0.48 2.47
N GLU A 202 7.15 -1.29 1.42
CA GLU A 202 8.20 -2.26 1.04
C GLU A 202 9.54 -1.55 0.82
N ARG A 203 9.55 -0.46 0.05
CA ARG A 203 10.76 0.36 -0.16
C ARG A 203 11.29 0.96 1.14
N THR A 204 10.41 1.37 2.03
CA THR A 204 10.79 1.89 3.35
C THR A 204 11.44 0.79 4.19
N ARG A 205 10.94 -0.45 4.12
CA ARG A 205 11.52 -1.58 4.87
C ARG A 205 12.88 -2.00 4.32
N GLN A 206 13.04 -2.04 2.99
CA GLN A 206 14.34 -2.25 2.37
C GLN A 206 15.34 -1.17 2.80
N THR A 207 14.92 0.10 2.80
CA THR A 207 15.75 1.22 3.24
C THR A 207 16.12 1.09 4.72
N GLN A 208 15.17 0.73 5.58
CA GLN A 208 15.42 0.51 7.01
C GLN A 208 16.42 -0.62 7.25
N LEU A 209 16.28 -1.76 6.56
CA LEU A 209 17.22 -2.88 6.72
C LEU A 209 18.64 -2.49 6.28
N LEU A 210 18.78 -1.73 5.20
CA LEU A 210 20.06 -1.18 4.77
C LEU A 210 20.60 -0.15 5.78
N ALA A 211 19.71 0.62 6.40
CA ALA A 211 20.07 1.59 7.42
C ALA A 211 20.61 0.91 8.67
N ASP A 212 19.90 -0.09 9.19
CA ASP A 212 20.28 -0.88 10.35
C ASP A 212 21.62 -1.59 10.10
N ALA A 213 21.84 -2.11 8.88
CA ALA A 213 23.11 -2.72 8.50
C ALA A 213 24.27 -1.72 8.50
N ALA A 214 24.05 -0.49 8.03
CA ALA A 214 25.04 0.59 8.11
C ALA A 214 25.29 1.00 9.57
N ALA A 215 24.23 1.12 10.38
CA ALA A 215 24.35 1.43 11.80
C ALA A 215 25.17 0.37 12.54
N ALA A 216 24.95 -0.92 12.24
CA ALA A 216 25.74 -2.03 12.77
C ALA A 216 27.22 -1.97 12.36
N ALA A 217 27.54 -1.33 11.23
CA ALA A 217 28.91 -1.06 10.79
C ALA A 217 29.54 0.20 11.42
N GLY A 218 28.82 0.90 12.31
CA GLY A 218 29.30 2.07 13.05
C GLY A 218 28.93 3.43 12.45
N TYR A 219 28.03 3.47 11.46
CA TYR A 219 27.49 4.73 10.94
C TYR A 219 26.40 5.29 11.88
N GLU A 220 26.37 6.61 12.07
CA GLU A 220 25.36 7.26 12.90
C GLU A 220 24.00 7.34 12.17
N GLU A 221 22.93 6.95 12.85
CA GLU A 221 21.56 7.09 12.37
C GLU A 221 21.03 8.50 12.64
N LYS A 222 20.31 9.06 11.66
CA LYS A 222 19.62 10.34 11.79
C LYS A 222 18.13 10.14 11.61
N TYR A 223 17.41 10.43 12.68
CA TYR A 223 15.96 10.32 12.74
C TYR A 223 15.31 11.62 12.30
N ILE A 224 14.19 11.49 11.58
CA ILE A 224 13.27 12.60 11.30
C ILE A 224 12.54 12.92 12.61
N SER A 225 12.41 14.20 12.96
CA SER A 225 11.68 14.58 14.16
C SER A 225 10.17 14.28 14.02
N ASP A 226 9.48 14.06 15.14
CA ASP A 226 8.03 13.81 15.14
C ASP A 226 7.24 14.95 14.48
N GLU A 227 7.71 16.20 14.65
CA GLU A 227 7.11 17.38 14.03
C GLU A 227 7.24 17.35 12.49
N GLU A 228 8.45 17.09 11.98
CA GLU A 228 8.70 16.98 10.54
C GLU A 228 7.97 15.77 9.93
N ALA A 229 7.89 14.66 10.66
CA ALA A 229 7.16 13.47 10.24
C ALA A 229 5.65 13.74 10.17
N ALA A 230 5.07 14.36 11.20
CA ALA A 230 3.66 14.74 11.24
C ALA A 230 3.30 15.71 10.12
N TYR A 231 4.17 16.68 9.82
CA TYR A 231 4.02 17.56 8.67
C TYR A 231 4.06 16.80 7.34
N GLY A 232 5.02 15.88 7.18
CA GLY A 232 5.13 15.03 5.99
C GLY A 232 3.86 14.22 5.71
N VAL A 233 3.24 13.66 6.73
CA VAL A 233 1.97 12.91 6.61
C VAL A 233 0.86 13.78 6.00
N GLN A 234 0.77 15.06 6.37
CA GLN A 234 -0.25 15.97 5.81
C GLN A 234 -0.03 16.26 4.32
N GLU A 235 1.22 16.32 3.88
CA GLU A 235 1.57 16.68 2.50
C GLU A 235 1.49 15.48 1.54
N VAL A 236 1.92 14.29 1.98
CA VAL A 236 2.06 13.10 1.12
C VAL A 236 1.33 11.85 1.59
N GLY A 237 0.91 11.79 2.86
CA GLY A 237 0.27 10.63 3.47
C GLY A 237 -1.26 10.58 3.36
N VAL A 238 -1.90 11.57 2.72
CA VAL A 238 -3.37 11.60 2.60
C VAL A 238 -3.88 10.71 1.46
N PRO A 239 -5.11 10.15 1.57
CA PRO A 239 -5.64 9.16 0.60
C PRO A 239 -5.58 9.57 -0.88
N GLY A 240 -5.91 10.84 -1.17
CA GLY A 240 -5.86 11.35 -2.54
C GLY A 240 -4.45 11.40 -3.14
N LYS A 241 -3.41 11.52 -2.29
CA LYS A 241 -2.00 11.47 -2.70
C LYS A 241 -1.57 10.05 -3.00
N GLY A 242 -2.03 9.06 -2.21
CA GLY A 242 -1.81 7.65 -2.49
C GLY A 242 -2.34 7.25 -3.87
N TRP A 243 -3.61 7.59 -4.15
CA TRP A 243 -4.20 7.38 -5.48
C TRP A 243 -3.40 8.08 -6.59
N LEU A 244 -3.04 9.36 -6.38
CA LEU A 244 -2.32 10.15 -7.37
C LEU A 244 -0.92 9.57 -7.66
N ALA A 245 -0.23 9.12 -6.62
CA ALA A 245 1.10 8.56 -6.72
C ALA A 245 1.13 7.17 -7.36
N PHE A 246 -0.02 6.47 -7.40
CA PHE A 246 -0.16 5.24 -8.16
C PHE A 246 -0.30 5.46 -9.67
N GLN A 247 -0.88 6.60 -10.10
CA GLN A 247 -1.21 6.85 -11.52
C GLN A 247 -0.03 6.73 -12.49
N PRO A 248 1.20 7.15 -12.16
CA PRO A 248 2.35 6.92 -13.03
C PRO A 248 2.66 5.42 -13.25
N TYR A 249 2.41 4.56 -12.26
CA TYR A 249 2.58 3.10 -12.42
C TYR A 249 1.48 2.50 -13.29
N TYR A 250 0.25 3.01 -13.17
CA TYR A 250 -0.82 2.66 -14.08
C TYR A 250 -0.48 3.04 -15.52
N ASP A 251 -0.03 4.28 -15.75
CA ASP A 251 0.39 4.78 -17.07
C ASP A 251 1.56 3.95 -17.64
N GLU A 252 2.52 3.56 -16.81
CA GLU A 252 3.62 2.68 -17.19
C GLU A 252 3.11 1.32 -17.68
N GLN A 253 2.21 0.68 -16.94
CA GLN A 253 1.64 -0.61 -17.35
C GLN A 253 0.79 -0.48 -18.61
N MET A 254 0.04 0.61 -18.76
CA MET A 254 -0.67 0.92 -20.00
C MET A 254 0.29 1.02 -21.19
N ALA A 255 1.41 1.73 -21.03
CA ALA A 255 2.41 1.90 -22.09
C ALA A 255 3.14 0.59 -22.42
N LYS A 256 3.60 -0.16 -21.40
CA LYS A 256 4.34 -1.42 -21.55
C LYS A 256 3.48 -2.51 -22.20
N THR A 257 2.24 -2.67 -21.72
CA THR A 257 1.36 -3.78 -22.13
C THR A 257 0.42 -3.41 -23.27
N ARG A 258 0.36 -2.14 -23.66
CA ARG A 258 -0.64 -1.60 -24.60
C ARG A 258 -2.08 -1.90 -24.15
N GLY A 259 -2.32 -1.88 -22.85
CA GLY A 259 -3.62 -2.14 -22.24
C GLY A 259 -4.05 -3.62 -22.23
N ALA A 260 -3.13 -4.57 -22.38
CA ALA A 260 -3.46 -6.01 -22.44
C ALA A 260 -4.12 -6.59 -21.17
N PHE A 261 -4.16 -5.83 -20.07
CA PHE A 261 -4.88 -6.19 -18.85
C PHE A 261 -6.34 -5.70 -18.83
N LEU A 262 -6.74 -4.83 -19.76
CA LEU A 262 -8.10 -4.28 -19.85
C LEU A 262 -9.09 -5.20 -20.58
N CYS A 263 -8.58 -6.13 -21.39
CA CYS A 263 -9.38 -7.08 -22.17
C CYS A 263 -9.58 -8.41 -21.47
#